data_AF-A0A259IBH5-F1
#
_entry.id   AF-A0A259IBH5-F1
#
_cell.length_a   1.000
_cell.length_b   1.000
_cell.length_c   1.000
_cell.angle_alpha   90.00
_cell.angle_beta   90.00
_cell.angle_gamma   90.00
#
_symmetry.space_group_name_H-M   'P 1'
#
loop_
_entity.id
_entity.type
_entity.pdbx_description
1 polymer ?
#
loop_
_entity_poly.entity_id
_entity_poly.type
_entity_poly.pdbx_seq_one_letter_code
_entity_poly.pdbx_strand_id
1 'polypeptide(L)'
;MRCALVPARRALLCLCVAGHDPAGRLRAGNRRVTTESAVPAFRRGAKFRFDAVRDAWVLLAPEKLFMPDEIAVEILKLIDGTRSIDAIVDDLAARFEAPRDMIATDVVAALEDLATRGTLTLAEPS
;
A
#
# COMPACT_ATOMS: atom_id res chain seq x y z
N MET A 1 -52.23 15.38 23.41
CA MET A 1 -51.38 16.40 24.07
C MET A 1 -49.96 15.83 24.08
N ARG A 2 -49.13 15.95 23.04
CA ARG A 2 -48.35 17.11 22.55
C ARG A 2 -47.72 17.92 23.69
N CYS A 3 -46.47 17.61 24.03
CA CYS A 3 -45.55 18.56 24.66
C CYS A 3 -44.33 18.74 23.75
N ALA A 4 -44.08 20.03 23.48
CA ALA A 4 -43.14 20.67 22.59
C ALA A 4 -41.76 20.85 23.27
N LEU A 5 -40.63 20.71 22.57
CA LEU A 5 -39.79 21.79 21.98
C LEU A 5 -38.80 22.47 23.00
N VAL A 6 -37.51 22.04 23.06
CA VAL A 6 -36.26 22.76 22.60
C VAL A 6 -35.60 23.66 23.70
N PRO A 7 -34.30 24.10 23.71
CA PRO A 7 -33.10 23.90 22.83
C PRO A 7 -31.74 23.54 23.51
N ALA A 8 -30.75 23.28 22.63
CA ALA A 8 -29.33 23.68 22.66
C ALA A 8 -28.28 22.87 23.46
N ARG A 9 -27.29 22.30 22.74
CA ARG A 9 -25.91 22.84 22.63
C ARG A 9 -24.99 21.91 21.81
N ARG A 10 -24.52 22.43 20.66
CA ARG A 10 -23.12 22.40 20.18
C ARG A 10 -22.33 21.08 20.31
N ALA A 11 -22.17 20.38 19.19
CA ALA A 11 -20.92 19.66 18.90
C ALA A 11 -20.63 19.73 17.39
N LEU A 12 -19.42 20.20 17.11
CA LEU A 12 -18.78 20.36 15.81
C LEU A 12 -18.12 19.01 15.45
N LEU A 13 -18.08 18.69 14.15
CA LEU A 13 -17.26 17.68 13.47
C LEU A 13 -17.48 16.19 13.80
N CYS A 14 -17.78 15.39 12.78
CA CYS A 14 -16.72 14.74 11.99
C CYS A 14 -17.30 14.11 10.72
N LEU A 15 -16.64 14.37 9.59
CA LEU A 15 -16.83 13.65 8.33
C LEU A 15 -16.58 12.16 8.55
N CYS A 16 -17.52 11.32 8.14
CA CYS A 16 -17.22 9.92 7.83
C CYS A 16 -17.50 9.72 6.33
N VAL A 17 -16.47 9.93 5.52
CA VAL A 17 -16.45 9.46 4.13
C VAL A 17 -16.14 7.96 4.14
N ALA A 18 -16.81 7.27 3.22
CA ALA A 18 -16.86 5.83 3.05
C ALA A 18 -15.48 5.14 2.90
N GLY A 19 -15.40 3.91 3.43
CA GLY A 19 -14.35 2.93 3.15
C GLY A 19 -14.88 1.52 3.41
N HIS A 20 -14.76 0.68 2.39
CA HIS A 20 -15.49 -0.57 2.15
C HIS A 20 -14.95 -1.76 2.95
N ASP A 21 -15.88 -2.53 3.53
CA ASP A 21 -15.93 -3.94 3.96
C ASP A 21 -14.72 -4.69 4.59
N PRO A 22 -14.95 -5.53 5.64
CA PRO A 22 -13.92 -6.16 6.46
C PRO A 22 -13.66 -7.61 6.03
N ALA A 23 -12.49 -7.89 5.47
CA ALA A 23 -12.06 -9.27 5.22
C ALA A 23 -10.58 -9.48 5.52
N GLY A 24 -10.31 -9.97 6.72
CA GLY A 24 -9.02 -10.60 7.03
C GLY A 24 -8.62 -10.44 8.48
N ARG A 25 -9.04 -11.39 9.32
CA ARG A 25 -8.27 -11.73 10.51
C ARG A 25 -6.95 -12.37 10.04
N LEU A 26 -6.05 -11.58 9.47
CA LEU A 26 -4.72 -12.00 9.10
C LEU A 26 -3.91 -12.13 10.39
N ARG A 27 -3.62 -13.39 10.69
CA ARG A 27 -2.66 -13.89 11.66
C ARG A 27 -1.54 -12.87 11.89
N ALA A 28 -1.47 -12.32 13.11
CA ALA A 28 -0.28 -11.66 13.62
C ALA A 28 0.90 -12.64 13.48
N GLY A 29 1.75 -12.40 12.49
CA GLY A 29 2.75 -13.40 12.13
C GLY A 29 3.61 -13.00 10.96
N ASN A 30 4.08 -11.74 10.97
CA ASN A 30 5.45 -11.33 10.65
C ASN A 30 5.45 -9.82 10.41
N ARG A 31 5.58 -9.02 11.47
CA ARG A 31 5.93 -7.60 11.31
C ARG A 31 7.41 -7.57 10.91
N ARG A 32 7.66 -7.89 9.64
CA ARG A 32 8.99 -7.73 9.04
C ARG A 32 9.28 -6.24 9.10
N VAL A 33 10.31 -5.88 9.84
CA VAL A 33 10.84 -4.52 9.83
C VAL A 33 11.26 -4.25 8.39
N THR A 34 10.53 -3.37 7.71
CA THR A 34 10.91 -2.85 6.40
C THR A 34 12.11 -1.94 6.63
N THR A 35 13.33 -2.50 6.53
CA THR A 35 14.56 -1.70 6.62
C THR A 35 14.79 -0.98 5.29
N GLU A 36 15.28 0.26 5.32
CA GLU A 36 15.52 1.05 4.09
C GLU A 36 16.52 0.37 3.13
N SER A 37 17.42 -0.45 3.66
CA SER A 37 18.35 -1.24 2.87
C SER A 37 17.74 -2.53 2.30
N ALA A 38 16.58 -3.00 2.80
CA ALA A 38 15.99 -4.23 2.31
C ALA A 38 15.66 -4.15 0.82
N VAL A 39 15.83 -5.30 0.16
CA VAL A 39 15.59 -5.46 -1.27
C VAL A 39 14.26 -6.18 -1.45
N PRO A 40 13.19 -5.48 -1.86
CA PRO A 40 11.92 -6.12 -2.19
C PRO A 40 12.06 -6.96 -3.45
N ALA A 41 11.48 -8.15 -3.42
CA ALA A 41 11.39 -9.06 -4.55
C ALA A 41 10.02 -9.72 -4.62
N PHE A 42 9.54 -9.98 -5.83
CA PHE A 42 8.29 -10.70 -6.05
C PHE A 42 8.38 -12.14 -5.55
N ARG A 43 7.38 -12.59 -4.78
CA ARG A 43 7.33 -13.99 -4.34
C ARG A 43 6.94 -14.89 -5.52
N ARG A 44 7.37 -16.16 -5.47
CA ARG A 44 7.00 -17.19 -6.46
C ARG A 44 5.46 -17.29 -6.57
N GLY A 45 4.93 -16.93 -7.72
CA GLY A 45 3.49 -16.94 -8.02
C GLY A 45 2.84 -15.56 -8.13
N ALA A 46 3.50 -14.48 -7.69
CA ALA A 46 3.06 -13.13 -7.96
C ALA A 46 3.39 -12.74 -9.41
N LYS A 47 2.40 -12.29 -10.19
CA LYS A 47 2.59 -11.81 -11.55
C LYS A 47 2.03 -10.41 -11.69
N PHE A 48 2.87 -9.45 -12.04
CA PHE A 48 2.47 -8.10 -12.34
C PHE A 48 2.18 -7.98 -13.84
N ARG A 49 1.00 -7.51 -14.23
CA ARG A 49 0.56 -7.45 -15.62
C ARG A 49 -0.40 -6.27 -15.83
N PHE A 50 -0.33 -5.66 -17.01
CA PHE A 50 -1.29 -4.65 -17.44
C PHE A 50 -2.57 -5.31 -17.99
N ASP A 51 -3.72 -4.85 -17.52
CA ASP A 51 -5.04 -5.26 -17.99
C ASP A 51 -5.59 -4.20 -18.96
N ALA A 52 -5.51 -4.49 -20.26
CA ALA A 52 -5.95 -3.57 -21.31
C ALA A 52 -7.48 -3.33 -21.33
N VAL A 53 -8.27 -4.16 -20.65
CA VAL A 53 -9.72 -3.98 -20.56
C VAL A 53 -10.07 -2.87 -19.57
N ARG A 54 -9.31 -2.77 -18.48
CA ARG A 54 -9.50 -1.76 -17.44
C ARG A 54 -8.51 -0.59 -17.53
N ASP A 55 -7.59 -0.64 -18.49
CA ASP A 55 -6.45 0.28 -18.61
C ASP A 55 -5.67 0.42 -17.28
N ALA A 56 -5.54 -0.68 -16.54
CA ALA A 56 -5.02 -0.68 -15.19
C ALA A 56 -3.98 -1.79 -14.98
N TRP A 57 -3.03 -1.53 -14.10
CA TRP A 57 -2.06 -2.55 -13.70
C TRP A 57 -2.65 -3.44 -12.61
N VAL A 58 -2.44 -4.75 -12.75
CA VAL A 58 -2.91 -5.75 -11.81
C VAL A 58 -1.75 -6.62 -11.33
N LEU A 59 -1.75 -6.90 -10.03
CA LEU A 59 -0.87 -7.87 -9.40
C LEU A 59 -1.69 -9.14 -9.11
N LEU A 60 -1.40 -10.19 -9.86
CA LEU A 60 -1.99 -11.52 -9.70
C LEU A 60 -1.21 -12.28 -8.63
N ALA A 61 -1.79 -12.43 -7.45
CA ALA A 61 -1.31 -13.35 -6.42
C ALA A 61 -2.08 -14.69 -6.54
N PRO A 62 -1.51 -15.82 -6.08
CA PRO A 62 -2.15 -17.13 -6.23
C PRO A 62 -3.54 -17.22 -5.59
N GLU A 63 -3.81 -16.45 -4.53
CA GLU A 63 -5.12 -16.43 -3.86
C GLU A 63 -5.95 -15.17 -4.13
N LYS A 64 -5.36 -14.08 -4.67
CA LYS A 64 -6.03 -12.78 -4.79
C LYS A 64 -5.53 -11.95 -5.98
N LEU A 65 -6.45 -11.25 -6.64
CA LEU A 65 -6.15 -10.15 -7.56
C LEU A 65 -6.00 -8.86 -6.76
N PHE A 66 -4.91 -8.12 -6.97
CA PHE A 66 -4.71 -6.81 -6.38
C PHE A 66 -4.60 -5.75 -7.47
N MET A 67 -5.30 -4.64 -7.30
CA MET A 67 -5.23 -3.49 -8.20
C MET A 67 -4.46 -2.38 -7.46
N PRO A 68 -3.14 -2.27 -7.67
CA PRO A 68 -2.35 -1.19 -7.10
C PRO A 68 -2.79 0.17 -7.64
N ASP A 69 -2.77 1.19 -6.78
CA ASP A 69 -2.84 2.60 -7.17
C ASP A 69 -1.62 3.03 -7.98
N GLU A 70 -1.68 4.20 -8.62
CA GLU A 70 -0.63 4.72 -9.50
C GLU A 70 0.76 4.75 -8.83
N ILE A 71 0.85 5.18 -7.57
CA ILE A 71 2.12 5.16 -6.82
C ILE A 71 2.61 3.74 -6.61
N ALA A 72 1.72 2.83 -6.18
CA ALA A 72 2.05 1.42 -5.99
C ALA A 72 2.47 0.75 -7.30
N VAL A 73 1.88 1.11 -8.43
CA VAL A 73 2.27 0.65 -9.77
C VAL A 73 3.70 1.06 -10.08
N GLU A 74 4.06 2.31 -9.84
CA GLU A 74 5.43 2.77 -10.08
C GLU A 74 6.43 2.10 -9.14
N ILE A 75 6.07 1.91 -7.87
CA ILE A 75 6.88 1.11 -6.92
C ILE A 75 7.07 -0.31 -7.48
N LEU A 76 5.99 -0.99 -7.87
CA LEU A 76 6.02 -2.36 -8.37
C LEU A 76 6.84 -2.51 -9.66
N LYS A 77 6.85 -1.49 -10.52
CA LYS A 77 7.70 -1.45 -11.73
C LYS A 77 9.18 -1.33 -11.40
N LEU A 78 9.54 -0.68 -10.29
CA LEU A 78 10.92 -0.51 -9.84
C LEU A 78 11.45 -1.73 -9.05
N ILE A 79 10.56 -2.58 -8.54
CA ILE A 79 10.90 -3.81 -7.83
C ILE A 79 11.43 -4.86 -8.83
N ASP A 80 12.75 -4.90 -8.98
CA ASP A 80 13.45 -5.90 -9.80
C ASP A 80 14.07 -7.03 -8.96
N GLY A 81 14.05 -6.91 -7.62
CA GLY A 81 14.74 -7.83 -6.71
C GLY A 81 16.22 -7.51 -6.51
N THR A 82 16.70 -6.37 -7.03
CA THR A 82 18.10 -5.90 -6.89
C THR A 82 18.20 -4.55 -6.17
N ARG A 83 17.18 -3.69 -6.27
CA ARG A 83 17.19 -2.33 -5.70
C ARG A 83 16.73 -2.33 -4.25
N SER A 84 17.42 -1.59 -3.38
CA SER A 84 16.98 -1.32 -2.02
C SER A 84 15.84 -0.31 -1.98
N ILE A 85 15.10 -0.28 -0.87
CA ILE A 85 13.98 0.65 -0.66
C ILE A 85 14.42 2.11 -0.74
N ASP A 86 15.57 2.47 -0.16
CA ASP A 86 16.12 3.83 -0.24
C ASP A 86 16.29 4.31 -1.69
N ALA A 87 16.85 3.45 -2.56
CA ALA A 87 17.03 3.77 -3.98
C ALA A 87 15.70 3.90 -4.73
N ILE A 88 14.68 3.13 -4.34
CA ILE A 88 13.33 3.23 -4.90
C ILE A 88 12.68 4.55 -4.45
N VAL A 89 12.84 4.92 -3.18
CA VAL A 89 12.33 6.18 -2.62
C VAL A 89 12.96 7.38 -3.31
N ASP A 90 14.28 7.38 -3.53
CA ASP A 90 14.98 8.49 -4.20
C ASP A 90 14.52 8.66 -5.66
N ASP A 91 14.40 7.55 -6.40
CA ASP A 91 13.89 7.55 -7.78
C ASP A 91 12.44 8.07 -7.84
N LEU A 92 11.57 7.61 -6.94
CA LEU A 92 10.19 8.07 -6.86
C LEU A 92 10.09 9.53 -6.41
N ALA A 93 10.90 9.97 -5.46
CA ALA A 93 10.93 11.37 -5.02
C ALA A 93 11.32 12.30 -6.17
N ALA A 94 12.27 11.90 -7.00
CA ALA A 94 12.65 12.63 -8.20
C ALA A 94 11.55 12.61 -9.28
N ARG A 95 10.86 11.48 -9.47
CA ARG A 95 9.82 11.33 -10.50
C ARG A 95 8.50 12.03 -10.15
N PHE A 96 8.13 12.03 -8.87
CA PHE A 96 6.90 12.64 -8.36
C PHE A 96 7.12 14.04 -7.79
N GLU A 97 8.36 14.54 -7.81
CA GLU A 97 8.75 15.87 -7.29
C GLU A 97 8.25 16.13 -5.86
N ALA A 98 8.32 15.07 -5.04
CA ALA A 98 7.73 15.01 -3.70
C ALA A 98 8.81 14.81 -2.62
N PRO A 99 8.57 15.25 -1.37
CA PRO A 99 9.54 15.07 -0.30
C PRO A 99 9.77 13.60 0.00
N ARG A 100 11.05 13.21 0.09
CA ARG A 100 11.47 11.81 0.33
C ARG A 100 10.81 11.17 1.54
N ASP A 101 10.52 11.94 2.59
CA ASP A 101 9.90 11.45 3.83
C ASP A 101 8.46 10.97 3.61
N MET A 102 7.72 11.69 2.77
CA MET A 102 6.36 11.33 2.37
C MET A 102 6.38 10.08 1.47
N ILE A 103 7.28 10.05 0.50
CA ILE A 103 7.45 8.89 -0.39
C ILE A 103 7.92 7.66 0.40
N ALA A 104 8.86 7.80 1.32
CA ALA A 104 9.33 6.71 2.17
C ALA A 104 8.18 6.12 3.00
N THR A 105 7.35 6.97 3.60
CA THR A 105 6.18 6.51 4.37
C THR A 105 5.20 5.73 3.50
N ASP A 106 4.91 6.24 2.29
CA ASP A 106 4.00 5.59 1.35
C ASP A 106 4.56 4.25 0.83
N VAL A 107 5.83 4.24 0.43
CA VAL A 107 6.55 3.04 -0.02
C VAL A 107 6.59 1.98 1.07
N VAL A 108 6.94 2.35 2.31
CA VAL A 108 6.97 1.42 3.45
C VAL A 108 5.58 0.85 3.71
N ALA A 109 4.53 1.69 3.73
CA ALA A 109 3.16 1.24 3.93
C ALA A 109 2.70 0.27 2.82
N ALA A 110 3.01 0.58 1.57
CA ALA A 110 2.70 -0.28 0.43
C ALA A 110 3.43 -1.62 0.51
N LEU A 111 4.73 -1.63 0.85
CA LEU A 111 5.52 -2.84 1.00
C LEU A 111 5.05 -3.70 2.18
N GLU A 112 4.71 -3.08 3.31
CA GLU A 112 4.16 -3.79 4.48
C GLU A 112 2.81 -4.45 4.15
N ASP A 113 1.92 -3.78 3.44
CA ASP A 113 0.64 -4.34 3.00
C ASP A 113 0.85 -5.52 2.03
N LEU A 114 1.72 -5.36 1.03
CA LEU A 114 2.04 -6.41 0.06
C LEU A 114 2.76 -7.61 0.70
N ALA A 115 3.64 -7.38 1.68
CA ALA A 115 4.29 -8.41 2.48
C ALA A 115 3.28 -9.14 3.36
N THR A 116 2.35 -8.42 3.99
CA THR A 116 1.25 -8.98 4.80
C THR A 116 0.35 -9.90 3.96
N ARG A 117 0.11 -9.54 2.70
CA ARG A 117 -0.61 -10.37 1.72
C ARG A 117 0.21 -11.54 1.19
N GLY A 118 1.50 -11.57 1.47
CA GLY A 118 2.42 -12.62 1.03
C GLY A 118 2.82 -12.53 -0.44
N THR A 119 2.64 -11.37 -1.08
CA THR A 119 2.98 -11.17 -2.50
C THR A 119 4.45 -10.82 -2.72
N LEU A 120 5.07 -10.19 -1.74
CA LEU A 120 6.48 -9.79 -1.76
C LEU A 120 7.30 -10.52 -0.70
N THR A 121 8.60 -10.59 -0.94
CA THR A 121 9.61 -10.95 0.05
C THR A 121 10.62 -9.82 0.17
N LEU A 122 11.10 -9.56 1.39
CA LEU A 122 12.16 -8.60 1.65
C LEU A 122 13.43 -9.40 1.92
N ALA A 123 14.42 -9.28 1.03
CA ALA A 123 15.74 -9.85 1.27
C ALA A 123 16.62 -8.79 1.94
N GLU A 124 17.47 -9.20 2.87
CA GLU A 124 18.54 -8.33 3.37
C GLU A 124 19.67 -8.32 2.32
N PRO A 125 20.18 -7.15 1.91
CA PRO A 125 21.35 -7.12 1.04
C PRO A 125 22.55 -7.64 1.83
N SER A 126 23.23 -8.66 1.29
CA SER A 126 24.45 -9.24 1.87
C SER A 126 25.70 -8.46 1.46
#